data_AF-A0A843UWX6-F1
#
_entry.id   AF-A0A843UWX6-F1
#
_cell.length_a   1.000
_cell.length_b   1.000
_cell.length_c   1.000
_cell.angle_alpha   90.00
_cell.angle_beta   90.00
_cell.angle_gamma   90.00
#
_symmetry.space_group_name_H-M   'P 1'
#
loop_
_entity.id
_entity.type
_entity.pdbx_description
1 polymer ?
#
loop_
_entity_poly.entity_id
_entity_poly.type
_entity_poly.pdbx_seq_one_letter_code
_entity_poly.pdbx_strand_id
1 'polypeptide(L)'
;MPVRRYLLVVGRFVDLDVDTEFNIQVKWSGVRTQHSTTPFVDEMFDRLRDTLNEYEVIISRWPEYIFVLENALADIEKAVIETLEKQYADVLAPLKDGITTKKFGLKYVQKLAKRNSVAPYNVPEELGILLNTMKRLLDVLRPRIEAQLKSWGSCIPDGGNVVPGERLSEVTVLLRAKFRNYLQAVVEKLAENTRVQSSTKLKKIIQDSKGTVMESDIRTRMQPLKEQLIATINHLHSLMEAHVFITICRGLWERMGQDVLSFLENRKENRSWYKGSRVTVTVLDDTFASQMQQLLGNSLQEKDLEPPRSIMEVRSVLCRDASNHKESTFYY
;
A
#
# COMPACT_ATOMS: atom_id res chain seq x y z
N MET A 1 -52.58 -11.59 1.74
CA MET A 1 -52.13 -10.31 2.35
C MET A 1 -51.04 -10.46 3.44
N PRO A 2 -49.88 -11.10 3.17
CA PRO A 2 -48.65 -10.80 3.95
C PRO A 2 -47.57 -10.07 3.13
N VAL A 3 -47.53 -10.27 1.81
CA VAL A 3 -46.46 -9.80 0.91
C VAL A 3 -46.30 -8.26 0.91
N ARG A 4 -47.40 -7.50 1.04
CA ARG A 4 -47.36 -6.03 1.12
C ARG A 4 -46.78 -5.48 2.43
N ARG A 5 -46.83 -6.24 3.54
CA ARG A 5 -46.19 -5.80 4.80
C ARG A 5 -44.68 -6.05 4.80
N TYR A 6 -44.20 -7.08 4.11
CA TYR A 6 -42.75 -7.34 3.99
C TYR A 6 -42.06 -6.43 2.96
N LEU A 7 -42.73 -6.06 1.86
CA LEU A 7 -42.25 -5.00 0.95
C LEU A 7 -42.15 -3.63 1.64
N LEU A 8 -42.95 -3.37 2.68
CA LEU A 8 -42.82 -2.18 3.52
C LEU A 8 -41.61 -2.25 4.47
N VAL A 9 -41.13 -3.44 4.83
CA VAL A 9 -39.89 -3.62 5.61
C VAL A 9 -38.66 -3.50 4.71
N VAL A 10 -38.72 -4.00 3.48
CA VAL A 10 -37.66 -3.80 2.46
C VAL A 10 -37.62 -2.35 1.99
N GLY A 11 -38.78 -1.71 1.77
CA GLY A 11 -38.89 -0.28 1.49
C GLY A 11 -38.40 0.59 2.64
N ARG A 12 -38.63 0.19 3.90
CA ARG A 12 -38.03 0.82 5.08
C ARG A 12 -36.53 0.57 5.23
N PHE A 13 -35.94 -0.40 4.54
CA PHE A 13 -34.48 -0.59 4.51
C PHE A 13 -33.80 0.35 3.51
N VAL A 14 -34.52 0.77 2.45
CA VAL A 14 -34.10 1.85 1.55
C VAL A 14 -34.27 3.22 2.21
N ASP A 15 -35.29 3.36 3.08
CA ASP A 15 -35.53 4.57 3.91
C ASP A 15 -34.85 4.53 5.29
N LEU A 16 -34.11 3.47 5.64
CA LEU A 16 -33.22 3.46 6.80
C LEU A 16 -31.95 4.24 6.42
N ASP A 17 -32.15 5.56 6.34
CA ASP A 17 -31.25 6.51 6.97
C ASP A 17 -29.82 6.52 6.40
N VAL A 18 -29.72 6.51 5.07
CA VAL A 18 -28.56 7.04 4.33
C VAL A 18 -28.33 8.54 4.66
N ASP A 19 -29.35 9.21 5.19
CA ASP A 19 -29.33 10.60 5.68
C ASP A 19 -29.09 10.76 7.20
N THR A 20 -28.96 9.69 7.98
CA THR A 20 -28.23 9.82 9.25
C THR A 20 -26.77 10.04 8.88
N GLU A 21 -26.33 11.30 8.98
CA GLU A 21 -24.93 11.63 9.18
C GLU A 21 -24.32 10.58 10.13
N PHE A 22 -23.45 9.72 9.60
CA PHE A 22 -22.58 8.85 10.38
C PHE A 22 -21.58 9.74 11.14
N ASN A 23 -22.09 10.58 12.05
CA ASN A 23 -21.33 11.47 12.90
C ASN A 23 -20.92 10.70 14.16
N ILE A 24 -20.22 9.57 13.95
CA ILE A 24 -19.56 8.87 15.04
C ILE A 24 -18.20 9.54 15.23
N GLN A 25 -18.21 10.66 15.95
CA GLN A 25 -17.00 11.28 16.46
C GLN A 25 -16.49 10.42 17.64
N VAL A 26 -15.79 9.33 17.35
CA VAL A 26 -15.16 8.50 18.39
C VAL A 26 -14.00 9.28 19.00
N LYS A 27 -14.18 9.77 20.22
CA LYS A 27 -13.09 10.24 21.06
C LYS A 27 -12.24 9.04 21.48
N TRP A 28 -11.02 8.98 21.00
CA TRP A 28 -10.06 7.91 21.31
C TRP A 28 -9.60 7.97 22.77
N SER A 29 -10.13 7.08 23.61
CA SER A 29 -9.57 6.81 24.94
C SER A 29 -9.47 5.30 25.15
N GLY A 30 -8.37 4.71 24.68
CA GLY A 30 -8.05 3.30 24.86
C GLY A 30 -6.55 3.07 24.74
N VAL A 31 -6.04 2.09 25.48
CA VAL A 31 -4.63 1.66 25.42
C VAL A 31 -4.33 1.19 23.99
N ARG A 32 -3.49 1.93 23.27
CA ARG A 32 -3.06 1.62 21.89
C ARG A 32 -2.09 0.43 21.93
N THR A 33 -2.47 -0.69 21.30
CA THR A 33 -1.55 -1.82 21.07
C THR A 33 -0.83 -1.63 19.74
N GLN A 34 0.39 -2.15 19.59
CA GLN A 34 1.09 -2.15 18.29
C GLN A 34 0.21 -2.82 17.23
N HIS A 35 0.25 -2.32 15.99
CA HIS A 35 -0.52 -2.85 14.85
C HIS A 35 -2.05 -2.73 14.97
N SER A 36 -2.56 -1.78 15.75
CA SER A 36 -4.00 -1.59 15.97
C SER A 36 -4.80 -1.41 14.67
N THR A 37 -6.05 -1.86 14.69
CA THR A 37 -7.11 -1.53 13.73
C THR A 37 -8.16 -0.66 14.39
N THR A 38 -8.98 0.07 13.62
CA THR A 38 -10.07 0.83 14.21
C THR A 38 -11.23 -0.08 14.62
N PRO A 39 -11.72 -0.01 15.89
CA PRO A 39 -12.82 -0.86 16.37
C PRO A 39 -14.14 -0.56 15.66
N PHE A 40 -14.32 0.65 15.10
CA PHE A 40 -15.51 1.05 14.35
C PHE A 40 -15.84 0.05 13.23
N VAL A 41 -14.82 -0.39 12.49
CA VAL A 41 -15.04 -1.27 11.34
C VAL A 41 -15.41 -2.68 11.78
N ASP A 42 -14.77 -3.18 12.84
CA ASP A 42 -15.13 -4.48 13.43
C ASP A 42 -16.56 -4.47 13.96
N GLU A 43 -16.96 -3.43 14.69
CA GLU A 43 -18.32 -3.27 15.22
C GLU A 43 -19.37 -3.23 14.09
N MET A 44 -19.11 -2.47 13.02
CA MET A 44 -20.03 -2.39 11.89
C MET A 44 -20.19 -3.73 11.18
N PHE A 45 -19.10 -4.47 10.96
CA PHE A 45 -19.16 -5.78 10.31
C PHE A 45 -19.73 -6.89 11.22
N ASP A 46 -19.55 -6.79 12.54
CA ASP A 46 -20.22 -7.68 13.50
C ASP A 46 -21.74 -7.45 13.48
N ARG A 47 -22.19 -6.18 13.52
CA ARG A 47 -23.62 -5.84 13.37
C ARG A 47 -24.20 -6.30 12.05
N LEU A 48 -23.43 -6.14 10.96
CA LEU A 48 -23.83 -6.59 9.63
C LEU A 48 -24.05 -8.11 9.61
N ARG A 49 -23.11 -8.88 10.18
CA ARG A 49 -23.22 -10.33 10.31
C ARG A 49 -24.44 -10.72 11.15
N ASP A 50 -24.63 -10.10 12.30
CA ASP A 50 -25.74 -10.44 13.20
C ASP A 50 -27.09 -10.16 12.53
N THR A 51 -27.18 -9.04 11.80
CA THR A 51 -28.34 -8.70 10.96
C THR A 51 -28.55 -9.76 9.87
N LEU A 52 -27.49 -10.18 9.18
CA LEU A 52 -27.58 -11.21 8.15
C LEU A 52 -28.12 -12.53 8.69
N ASN A 53 -27.75 -12.93 9.91
CA ASN A 53 -28.27 -14.14 10.53
C ASN A 53 -29.81 -14.10 10.70
N GLU A 54 -30.41 -12.93 10.92
CA GLU A 54 -31.88 -12.78 10.99
C GLU A 54 -32.56 -13.04 9.64
N TYR A 55 -31.85 -12.79 8.53
CA TYR A 55 -32.35 -13.02 7.16
C TYR A 55 -32.18 -14.46 6.69
N GLU A 56 -31.46 -15.33 7.41
CA GLU A 56 -31.17 -16.70 6.98
C GLU A 56 -32.44 -17.50 6.65
N VAL A 57 -33.47 -17.42 7.50
CA VAL A 57 -34.75 -18.13 7.30
C VAL A 57 -35.50 -17.59 6.08
N ILE A 58 -35.43 -16.27 5.85
CA ILE A 58 -36.10 -15.60 4.74
C ILE A 58 -35.43 -16.01 3.43
N ILE A 59 -34.10 -15.91 3.35
CA ILE A 59 -33.33 -16.24 2.15
C ILE A 59 -33.43 -17.74 1.82
N SER A 60 -33.41 -18.62 2.83
CA SER A 60 -33.58 -20.07 2.62
C SER A 60 -34.94 -20.42 2.01
N ARG A 61 -35.97 -19.62 2.30
CA ARG A 61 -37.34 -19.82 1.79
C ARG A 61 -37.60 -19.12 0.46
N TRP A 62 -36.95 -17.98 0.24
CA TRP A 62 -37.07 -17.14 -0.96
C TRP A 62 -35.68 -16.68 -1.44
N PRO A 63 -34.93 -17.59 -2.10
CA PRO A 63 -33.55 -17.33 -2.51
C PRO A 63 -33.40 -16.15 -3.49
N GLU A 64 -34.45 -15.78 -4.22
CA GLU A 64 -34.49 -14.65 -5.15
C GLU A 64 -34.19 -13.29 -4.48
N TYR A 65 -34.39 -13.16 -3.17
CA TYR A 65 -34.08 -11.93 -2.44
C TYR A 65 -32.58 -11.73 -2.17
N ILE A 66 -31.74 -12.73 -2.47
CA ILE A 66 -30.28 -12.60 -2.28
C ILE A 66 -29.70 -11.41 -3.04
N PHE A 67 -30.23 -11.11 -4.23
CA PHE A 67 -29.74 -10.01 -5.07
C PHE A 67 -30.06 -8.64 -4.46
N VAL A 68 -31.24 -8.50 -3.83
CA VAL A 68 -31.63 -7.26 -3.14
C VAL A 68 -30.74 -7.07 -1.91
N LEU A 69 -30.50 -8.14 -1.17
CA LEU A 69 -29.62 -8.13 -0.01
C LEU A 69 -28.17 -7.81 -0.40
N GLU A 70 -27.66 -8.39 -1.49
CA GLU A 70 -26.32 -8.11 -2.01
C GLU A 70 -26.14 -6.62 -2.35
N ASN A 71 -27.12 -5.99 -3.00
CA ASN A 71 -27.06 -4.56 -3.30
C ASN A 71 -27.00 -3.72 -2.01
N ALA A 72 -27.85 -4.01 -1.02
CA ALA A 72 -27.84 -3.29 0.26
C ALA A 72 -26.50 -3.46 0.99
N LEU A 73 -25.93 -4.67 0.99
CA LEU A 73 -24.62 -4.93 1.57
C LEU A 73 -23.51 -4.18 0.86
N ALA A 74 -23.53 -4.14 -0.47
CA ALA A 74 -22.54 -3.39 -1.24
C ALA A 74 -22.60 -1.89 -0.92
N ASP A 75 -23.79 -1.32 -0.71
CA ASP A 75 -23.96 0.09 -0.34
C ASP A 75 -23.50 0.37 1.09
N ILE A 76 -23.79 -0.52 2.05
CA ILE A 76 -23.27 -0.43 3.42
C ILE A 76 -21.74 -0.50 3.42
N GLU A 77 -21.14 -1.46 2.70
CA GLU A 77 -19.67 -1.58 2.64
C GLU A 77 -19.02 -0.32 2.03
N LYS A 78 -19.61 0.26 0.97
CA LYS A 78 -19.15 1.54 0.41
C LYS A 78 -19.24 2.65 1.45
N ALA A 79 -20.35 2.77 2.16
CA ALA A 79 -20.55 3.79 3.18
C ALA A 79 -19.53 3.65 4.33
N VAL A 80 -19.21 2.43 4.76
CA VAL A 80 -18.16 2.17 5.77
C VAL A 80 -16.80 2.61 5.24
N ILE A 81 -16.45 2.29 3.99
CA ILE A 81 -15.18 2.70 3.37
C ILE A 81 -15.10 4.23 3.28
N GLU A 82 -16.16 4.90 2.83
CA GLU A 82 -16.21 6.35 2.72
C GLU A 82 -16.12 7.04 4.09
N THR A 83 -16.79 6.50 5.10
CA THR A 83 -16.73 7.00 6.48
C THR A 83 -15.33 6.85 7.05
N LEU A 84 -14.68 5.70 6.80
CA LEU A 84 -13.29 5.47 7.18
C LEU A 84 -12.37 6.50 6.52
N GLU A 85 -12.53 6.79 5.22
CA GLU A 85 -11.72 7.82 4.55
C GLU A 85 -11.96 9.23 5.09
N LYS A 86 -13.20 9.56 5.48
CA LYS A 86 -13.52 10.85 6.12
C LYS A 86 -12.86 10.97 7.49
N GLN A 87 -12.90 9.92 8.31
CA GLN A 87 -12.29 9.90 9.65
C GLN A 87 -10.77 10.13 9.61
N TYR A 88 -10.10 9.70 8.55
CA TYR A 88 -8.65 9.83 8.38
C TYR A 88 -8.27 10.88 7.33
N ALA A 89 -9.18 11.79 6.96
CA ALA A 89 -8.98 12.75 5.88
C ALA A 89 -7.73 13.62 6.06
N ASP A 90 -7.47 14.09 7.29
CA ASP A 90 -6.31 14.94 7.62
C ASP A 90 -4.98 14.21 7.42
N VAL A 91 -4.93 12.93 7.79
CA VAL A 91 -3.76 12.07 7.65
C VAL A 91 -3.54 11.66 6.19
N LEU A 92 -4.62 11.56 5.42
CA LEU A 92 -4.59 11.27 3.99
C LEU A 92 -4.26 12.49 3.14
N ALA A 93 -4.51 13.72 3.61
CA ALA A 93 -4.31 14.94 2.84
C ALA A 93 -2.87 15.10 2.31
N PRO A 94 -1.80 14.87 3.09
CA PRO A 94 -0.41 14.93 2.61
C PRO A 94 -0.10 13.92 1.48
N LEU A 95 -0.83 12.82 1.41
CA LEU A 95 -0.65 11.78 0.38
C LEU A 95 -1.31 12.19 -0.94
N LYS A 96 -2.45 12.90 -0.88
CA LYS A 96 -3.22 13.34 -2.06
C LYS A 96 -2.46 14.37 -2.91
N ASP A 97 -1.58 15.16 -2.30
CA ASP A 97 -0.66 16.06 -3.00
C ASP A 97 0.35 15.28 -3.88
N GLY A 98 0.75 14.07 -3.52
CA GLY A 98 1.64 13.22 -4.33
C GLY A 98 0.94 12.53 -5.51
N ILE A 99 -0.34 12.17 -5.34
CA ILE A 99 -1.14 11.44 -6.34
C ILE A 99 -1.54 12.34 -7.52
N THR A 100 -1.82 13.63 -7.26
CA THR A 100 -2.24 14.62 -8.29
C THR A 100 -1.08 15.30 -9.02
N THR A 101 0.14 15.25 -8.48
CA THR A 101 1.31 15.96 -9.01
C THR A 101 1.92 15.32 -10.27
N LYS A 102 1.46 14.13 -10.69
CA LYS A 102 1.85 13.54 -11.99
C LYS A 102 1.23 14.22 -13.21
N LYS A 103 0.36 15.25 -13.09
CA LYS A 103 -0.40 15.78 -14.24
C LYS A 103 -0.30 17.26 -14.62
N PHE A 104 0.42 18.17 -13.95
CA PHE A 104 0.46 19.57 -14.43
C PHE A 104 1.81 20.27 -14.23
N GLY A 105 2.47 20.58 -15.35
CA GLY A 105 3.80 21.22 -15.46
C GLY A 105 3.85 22.72 -15.19
N LEU A 106 2.79 23.36 -14.66
CA LEU A 106 2.74 24.83 -14.52
C LEU A 106 2.83 25.34 -13.06
N LYS A 107 2.65 24.49 -12.04
CA LYS A 107 2.79 24.88 -10.62
C LYS A 107 4.23 24.86 -10.08
N TYR A 108 5.23 24.75 -10.96
CA TYR A 108 6.63 24.58 -10.57
C TYR A 108 7.33 25.89 -10.18
N VAL A 109 6.85 27.05 -10.63
CA VAL A 109 7.57 28.32 -10.43
C VAL A 109 7.25 28.97 -9.07
N GLN A 110 6.01 28.85 -8.57
CA GLN A 110 5.64 29.42 -7.26
C GLN A 110 6.03 28.54 -6.05
N LYS A 111 6.24 27.22 -6.23
CA LYS A 111 6.65 26.31 -5.15
C LYS A 111 8.16 26.31 -4.86
N LEU A 112 8.99 26.91 -5.72
CA LEU A 112 10.44 26.99 -5.50
C LEU A 112 10.84 28.01 -4.43
N ALA A 113 10.02 29.03 -4.17
CA ALA A 113 10.32 30.10 -3.20
C ALA A 113 9.97 29.76 -1.73
N LYS A 114 9.19 28.69 -1.47
CA LYS A 114 8.80 28.25 -0.11
C LYS A 114 9.62 27.08 0.43
N ARG A 115 10.76 26.77 -0.20
CA ARG A 115 11.57 25.57 0.08
C ARG A 115 12.61 25.82 1.19
N ASN A 116 12.20 26.45 2.30
CA ASN A 116 13.03 26.57 3.50
C ASN A 116 12.57 25.52 4.52
N SER A 117 13.45 24.55 4.78
CA SER A 117 13.36 23.43 5.74
C SER A 117 12.02 22.66 5.77
N VAL A 118 11.80 21.78 4.80
CA VAL A 118 10.74 20.76 4.94
C VAL A 118 11.33 19.60 5.75
N ALA A 119 10.87 19.43 6.98
CA ALA A 119 11.21 18.27 7.79
C ALA A 119 10.90 16.97 7.01
N PRO A 120 11.68 15.89 7.20
CA PRO A 120 11.37 14.60 6.58
C PRO A 120 9.93 14.18 6.91
N TYR A 121 9.23 13.65 5.91
CA TYR A 121 7.90 13.09 6.12
C TYR A 121 7.99 11.87 7.04
N ASN A 122 7.31 11.92 8.18
CA ASN A 122 7.16 10.78 9.06
C ASN A 122 5.75 10.22 8.88
N VAL A 123 5.64 8.89 8.81
CA VAL A 123 4.37 8.19 8.74
C VAL A 123 3.65 8.35 10.07
N PRO A 124 2.46 8.98 10.12
CA PRO A 124 1.69 9.10 11.37
C PRO A 124 1.17 7.74 11.85
N GLU A 125 1.01 7.58 13.16
CA GLU A 125 0.47 6.34 13.75
C GLU A 125 -0.94 6.03 13.24
N GLU A 126 -1.76 7.07 13.11
CA GLU A 126 -3.12 6.99 12.58
C GLU A 126 -3.15 6.45 11.14
N LEU A 127 -2.12 6.72 10.33
CA LEU A 127 -2.02 6.15 8.99
C LEU A 127 -1.75 4.65 9.04
N GLY A 128 -0.98 4.20 10.03
CA GLY A 128 -0.78 2.77 10.28
C GLY A 128 -2.06 2.05 10.65
N ILE A 129 -2.83 2.65 11.56
CA ILE A 129 -4.15 2.13 11.95
C ILE A 129 -5.08 2.03 10.73
N LEU A 130 -5.13 3.07 9.89
CA LEU A 130 -5.93 3.05 8.67
C LEU A 130 -5.53 1.91 7.73
N LEU A 131 -4.23 1.78 7.42
CA LEU A 131 -3.74 0.77 6.48
C LEU A 131 -3.95 -0.66 6.99
N ASN A 132 -3.71 -0.90 8.29
CA ASN A 132 -4.00 -2.19 8.93
C ASN A 132 -5.50 -2.49 8.89
N THR A 133 -6.36 -1.49 9.13
CA THR A 133 -7.82 -1.64 9.05
C THR A 133 -8.28 -1.98 7.64
N MET A 134 -7.78 -1.28 6.62
CA MET A 134 -8.11 -1.57 5.23
C MET A 134 -7.65 -2.98 4.82
N LYS A 135 -6.49 -3.42 5.33
CA LYS A 135 -5.99 -4.78 5.10
C LYS A 135 -6.90 -5.81 5.78
N ARG A 136 -7.28 -5.58 7.04
CA ARG A 136 -8.22 -6.43 7.78
C ARG A 136 -9.59 -6.54 7.12
N LEU A 137 -10.11 -5.43 6.58
CA LEU A 137 -11.33 -5.43 5.78
C LEU A 137 -11.23 -6.37 4.59
N LEU A 138 -10.12 -6.28 3.84
CA LEU A 138 -9.88 -7.08 2.64
C LEU A 138 -9.68 -8.56 2.92
N ASP A 139 -9.00 -8.91 4.01
CA ASP A 139 -8.53 -10.27 4.26
C ASP A 139 -9.43 -11.07 5.21
N VAL A 140 -10.20 -10.39 6.07
CA VAL A 140 -10.95 -11.06 7.14
C VAL A 140 -12.43 -10.72 7.08
N LEU A 141 -12.79 -9.45 7.19
CA LEU A 141 -14.18 -9.06 7.43
C LEU A 141 -15.06 -9.30 6.20
N ARG A 142 -14.63 -8.83 5.03
CA ARG A 142 -15.41 -8.97 3.79
C ARG A 142 -15.47 -10.42 3.29
N PRO A 143 -14.37 -11.20 3.27
CA PRO A 143 -14.43 -12.62 2.90
C PRO A 143 -15.40 -13.45 3.75
N ARG A 144 -15.60 -13.09 5.03
CA ARG A 144 -16.59 -13.75 5.90
C ARG A 144 -18.03 -13.50 5.44
N ILE A 145 -18.36 -12.24 5.09
CA ILE A 145 -19.67 -11.87 4.55
C ILE A 145 -19.90 -12.51 3.17
N GLU A 146 -18.90 -12.45 2.29
CA GLU A 146 -18.95 -13.07 0.96
C GLU A 146 -19.16 -14.60 1.06
N ALA A 147 -18.50 -15.27 2.01
CA ALA A 147 -18.67 -16.70 2.24
C ALA A 147 -20.10 -17.05 2.72
N GLN A 148 -20.67 -16.24 3.62
CA GLN A 148 -22.04 -16.43 4.09
C GLN A 148 -23.05 -16.29 2.94
N LEU A 149 -22.96 -15.23 2.13
CA LEU A 149 -23.84 -15.06 0.97
C LEU A 149 -23.68 -16.16 -0.07
N LYS A 150 -22.43 -16.57 -0.34
CA LYS A 150 -22.16 -17.65 -1.29
C LYS A 150 -22.80 -18.96 -0.85
N SER A 151 -22.85 -19.22 0.46
CA SER A 151 -23.53 -20.41 1.00
C SER A 151 -25.03 -20.39 0.69
N TRP A 152 -25.68 -19.23 0.81
CA TRP A 152 -27.10 -19.07 0.49
C TRP A 152 -27.40 -19.10 -1.01
N GLY A 153 -26.49 -18.56 -1.84
CA GLY A 153 -26.63 -18.56 -3.29
C GLY A 153 -26.55 -19.95 -3.92
N SER A 154 -25.97 -20.93 -3.23
CA SER A 154 -25.89 -22.33 -3.70
C SER A 154 -27.27 -23.00 -3.84
N CYS A 155 -28.31 -22.44 -3.23
CA CYS A 155 -29.68 -22.94 -3.27
C CYS A 155 -30.50 -22.40 -4.47
N ILE A 156 -29.92 -21.51 -5.29
CA ILE A 156 -30.62 -20.90 -6.43
C ILE A 156 -30.41 -21.77 -7.68
N PRO A 157 -31.48 -22.24 -8.36
CA PRO A 157 -31.33 -22.91 -9.64
C PRO A 157 -30.74 -21.97 -10.69
N ASP A 158 -29.83 -22.48 -11.51
CA ASP A 158 -29.07 -21.75 -12.53
C ASP A 158 -30.03 -21.18 -13.59
N GLY A 159 -30.53 -19.96 -13.37
CA GLY A 159 -31.78 -19.49 -14.00
C GLY A 159 -31.85 -18.00 -14.34
N GLY A 160 -30.73 -17.27 -14.37
CA GLY A 160 -30.75 -15.85 -14.73
C GLY A 160 -29.40 -15.28 -15.17
N ASN A 161 -29.44 -14.16 -15.90
CA ASN A 161 -28.27 -13.44 -16.42
C ASN A 161 -27.49 -12.64 -15.34
N VAL A 162 -27.95 -12.62 -14.08
CA VAL A 162 -27.32 -11.87 -12.99
C VAL A 162 -26.51 -12.84 -12.15
N VAL A 163 -25.19 -12.68 -12.15
CA VAL A 163 -24.26 -13.53 -11.39
C VAL A 163 -24.22 -13.03 -9.94
N PRO A 164 -24.62 -13.85 -8.94
CA PRO A 164 -24.49 -13.47 -7.54
C PRO A 164 -23.03 -13.14 -7.18
N GLY A 165 -22.82 -12.04 -6.45
CA GLY A 165 -21.51 -11.60 -5.98
C GLY A 165 -20.80 -10.55 -6.85
N GLU A 166 -21.37 -10.15 -7.99
CA GLU A 166 -20.78 -9.13 -8.86
C GLU A 166 -20.67 -7.77 -8.14
N ARG A 167 -21.69 -7.36 -7.38
CA ARG A 167 -21.69 -6.06 -6.68
C ARG A 167 -20.68 -6.01 -5.56
N LEU A 168 -20.57 -7.09 -4.79
CA LEU A 168 -19.55 -7.19 -3.75
C LEU A 168 -18.14 -7.24 -4.35
N SER A 169 -17.99 -7.87 -5.51
CA SER A 169 -16.74 -7.87 -6.26
C SER A 169 -16.34 -6.46 -6.70
N GLU A 170 -17.27 -5.63 -7.16
CA GLU A 170 -17.01 -4.20 -7.48
C GLU A 170 -16.45 -3.44 -6.26
N VAL A 171 -17.08 -3.61 -5.09
CA VAL A 171 -16.62 -3.00 -3.84
C VAL A 171 -15.23 -3.54 -3.44
N THR A 172 -14.97 -4.83 -3.68
CA THR A 172 -13.65 -5.44 -3.45
C THR A 172 -12.58 -4.83 -4.34
N VAL A 173 -12.87 -4.64 -5.62
CA VAL A 173 -11.94 -4.00 -6.55
C VAL A 173 -11.67 -2.56 -6.12
N LEU A 174 -12.69 -1.80 -5.73
CA LEU A 174 -12.57 -0.43 -5.26
C LEU A 174 -11.68 -0.33 -4.01
N LEU A 175 -11.95 -1.15 -2.99
CA LEU A 175 -11.18 -1.15 -1.74
C LEU A 175 -9.72 -1.54 -1.99
N ARG A 176 -9.47 -2.58 -2.80
CA ARG A 176 -8.11 -2.98 -3.19
C ARG A 176 -7.38 -1.85 -3.93
N ALA A 177 -8.07 -1.14 -4.82
CA ALA A 177 -7.50 -0.01 -5.54
C ALA A 177 -7.12 1.13 -4.59
N LYS A 178 -8.00 1.51 -3.67
CA LYS A 178 -7.72 2.54 -2.64
C LYS A 178 -6.53 2.15 -1.77
N PHE A 179 -6.52 0.93 -1.24
CA PHE A 179 -5.42 0.41 -0.41
C PHE A 179 -4.08 0.47 -1.14
N ARG A 180 -4.00 -0.04 -2.38
CA ARG A 180 -2.77 0.03 -3.20
C ARG A 180 -2.33 1.47 -3.45
N ASN A 181 -3.25 2.38 -3.74
CA ASN A 181 -2.93 3.79 -3.98
C ASN A 181 -2.35 4.46 -2.74
N TYR A 182 -2.88 4.17 -1.54
CA TYR A 182 -2.35 4.71 -0.30
C TYR A 182 -0.97 4.14 0.03
N LEU A 183 -0.76 2.83 -0.13
CA LEU A 183 0.56 2.22 0.02
C LEU A 183 1.59 2.86 -0.91
N GLN A 184 1.25 3.05 -2.20
CA GLN A 184 2.15 3.69 -3.15
C GLN A 184 2.45 5.14 -2.75
N ALA A 185 1.45 5.90 -2.32
CA ALA A 185 1.65 7.30 -1.92
C ALA A 185 2.59 7.41 -0.71
N VAL A 186 2.49 6.49 0.26
CA VAL A 186 3.42 6.40 1.38
C VAL A 186 4.83 6.09 0.90
N VAL A 187 4.99 5.11 0.02
CA VAL A 187 6.30 4.76 -0.58
C VAL A 187 6.94 5.96 -1.27
N GLU A 188 6.19 6.71 -2.08
CA GLU A 188 6.73 7.90 -2.75
C GLU A 188 7.13 8.99 -1.76
N LYS A 189 6.33 9.23 -0.71
CA LYS A 189 6.68 10.21 0.34
C LYS A 189 7.94 9.82 1.11
N LEU A 190 8.10 8.54 1.44
CA LEU A 190 9.31 8.04 2.08
C LEU A 190 10.52 8.14 1.13
N ALA A 191 10.34 7.85 -0.16
CA ALA A 191 11.39 8.01 -1.15
C ALA A 191 11.80 9.48 -1.33
N GLU A 192 10.86 10.43 -1.28
CA GLU A 192 11.15 11.87 -1.29
C GLU A 192 12.12 12.27 -0.18
N ASN A 193 11.99 11.70 1.03
CA ASN A 193 12.90 12.00 2.16
C ASN A 193 14.36 11.72 1.83
N THR A 194 14.65 10.65 1.07
CA THR A 194 16.03 10.30 0.69
C THR A 194 16.63 11.28 -0.30
N ARG A 195 15.82 12.11 -0.95
CA ARG A 195 16.25 13.07 -1.99
C ARG A 195 16.44 14.49 -1.45
N VAL A 196 16.03 14.75 -0.21
CA VAL A 196 16.10 16.08 0.41
C VAL A 196 17.54 16.49 0.67
N GLN A 197 18.34 15.60 1.26
CA GLN A 197 19.74 15.87 1.57
C GLN A 197 20.66 15.34 0.47
N SER A 198 21.80 16.01 0.25
CA SER A 198 22.78 15.57 -0.73
C SER A 198 23.46 14.26 -0.35
N SER A 199 23.70 14.06 0.95
CA SER A 199 24.31 12.88 1.56
C SER A 199 23.47 11.62 1.42
N THR A 200 22.17 11.75 1.22
CA THR A 200 21.22 10.63 1.14
C THR A 200 20.77 10.37 -0.31
N LYS A 201 21.09 11.28 -1.23
CA LYS A 201 20.63 11.22 -2.61
C LYS A 201 21.50 10.27 -3.43
N LEU A 202 20.95 9.11 -3.78
CA LEU A 202 21.61 8.06 -4.59
C LEU A 202 22.38 8.61 -5.80
N LYS A 203 21.75 9.49 -6.59
CA LYS A 203 22.41 10.12 -7.76
C LYS A 203 23.69 10.86 -7.39
N LYS A 204 23.72 11.60 -6.29
CA LYS A 204 24.94 12.31 -5.85
C LYS A 204 25.99 11.34 -5.34
N ILE A 205 25.58 10.37 -4.51
CA ILE A 205 26.48 9.33 -3.98
C ILE A 205 27.22 8.59 -5.12
N ILE A 206 26.48 8.21 -6.18
CA ILE A 206 27.05 7.53 -7.35
C ILE A 206 27.90 8.49 -8.19
N GLN A 207 27.48 9.74 -8.39
CA GLN A 207 28.27 10.73 -9.15
C GLN A 207 29.62 11.01 -8.50
N ASP A 208 29.64 11.11 -7.18
CA ASP A 208 30.85 11.41 -6.40
C ASP A 208 31.80 10.21 -6.33
N SER A 209 31.38 9.02 -6.78
CA SER A 209 32.23 7.82 -6.85
C SER A 209 33.12 7.75 -8.10
N LYS A 210 33.27 8.85 -8.85
CA LYS A 210 34.02 8.86 -10.11
C LYS A 210 35.52 8.63 -9.87
N GLY A 211 36.14 7.75 -10.67
CA GLY A 211 37.58 7.50 -10.64
C GLY A 211 37.98 6.25 -9.84
N THR A 212 39.22 6.22 -9.34
CA THR A 212 39.84 5.10 -8.58
C THR A 212 39.33 4.99 -7.14
N VAL A 213 38.06 5.31 -6.91
CA VAL A 213 37.45 5.27 -5.58
C VAL A 213 37.33 3.81 -5.13
N MET A 214 37.73 3.53 -3.88
CA MET A 214 37.61 2.20 -3.30
C MET A 214 36.16 1.91 -2.94
N GLU A 215 35.77 0.63 -2.96
CA GLU A 215 34.38 0.25 -2.61
C GLU A 215 34.03 0.64 -1.17
N SER A 216 35.03 0.62 -0.27
CA SER A 216 34.92 1.10 1.11
C SER A 216 34.49 2.57 1.20
N ASP A 217 34.98 3.42 0.31
CA ASP A 217 34.65 4.85 0.32
C ASP A 217 33.20 5.06 -0.11
N ILE A 218 32.75 4.28 -1.09
CA ILE A 218 31.35 4.31 -1.57
C ILE A 218 30.42 3.81 -0.46
N ARG A 219 30.81 2.74 0.24
CA ARG A 219 30.05 2.21 1.39
C ARG A 219 29.96 3.22 2.53
N THR A 220 31.05 3.93 2.81
CA THR A 220 31.09 5.02 3.80
C THR A 220 30.14 6.16 3.41
N ARG A 221 30.10 6.54 2.13
CA ARG A 221 29.17 7.59 1.64
C ARG A 221 27.71 7.15 1.62
N MET A 222 27.44 5.86 1.49
CA MET A 222 26.09 5.30 1.60
C MET A 222 25.57 5.28 3.05
N GLN A 223 26.45 5.42 4.05
CA GLN A 223 26.10 5.25 5.45
C GLN A 223 24.95 6.18 5.93
N PRO A 224 24.91 7.48 5.59
CA PRO A 224 23.79 8.34 5.98
C PRO A 224 22.44 7.89 5.40
N LEU A 225 22.43 7.43 4.15
CA LEU A 225 21.23 6.87 3.53
C LEU A 225 20.82 5.58 4.23
N LYS A 226 21.78 4.69 4.50
CA LYS A 226 21.53 3.43 5.20
C LYS A 226 20.90 3.66 6.57
N GLU A 227 21.45 4.56 7.37
CA GLU A 227 20.91 4.90 8.69
C GLU A 227 19.49 5.46 8.61
N GLN A 228 19.23 6.34 7.64
CA GLN A 228 17.89 6.87 7.41
C GLN A 228 16.89 5.77 6.98
N LEU A 229 17.30 4.83 6.13
CA LEU A 229 16.47 3.70 5.72
C LEU A 229 16.18 2.78 6.91
N ILE A 230 17.18 2.43 7.71
CA ILE A 230 17.00 1.61 8.92
C ILE A 230 16.02 2.29 9.89
N ALA A 231 16.19 3.58 10.16
CA ALA A 231 15.29 4.33 11.02
C ALA A 231 13.84 4.33 10.47
N THR A 232 13.69 4.51 9.16
CA THR A 232 12.38 4.45 8.50
C THR A 232 11.73 3.08 8.61
N ILE A 233 12.49 2.00 8.37
CA ILE A 233 12.00 0.62 8.45
C ILE A 233 11.58 0.29 9.89
N ASN A 234 12.38 0.66 10.90
CA ASN A 234 12.04 0.44 12.30
C ASN A 234 10.76 1.19 12.70
N HIS A 235 10.62 2.44 12.24
CA HIS A 235 9.41 3.23 12.47
C HIS A 235 8.18 2.56 11.83
N LEU A 236 8.28 2.13 10.57
CA LEU A 236 7.19 1.41 9.90
C LEU A 236 6.79 0.13 10.64
N HIS A 237 7.76 -0.64 11.12
CA HIS A 237 7.50 -1.87 11.87
C HIS A 237 6.73 -1.59 13.17
N SER A 238 6.98 -0.47 13.83
CA SER A 238 6.24 -0.12 15.05
C SER A 238 4.75 0.19 14.83
N LEU A 239 4.36 0.54 13.59
CA LEU A 239 3.01 1.02 13.26
C LEU A 239 2.17 0.00 12.47
N MET A 240 2.82 -0.82 11.64
CA MET A 240 2.17 -1.56 10.55
C MET A 240 2.17 -3.06 10.82
N GLU A 241 1.06 -3.74 10.54
CA GLU A 241 1.02 -5.21 10.54
C GLU A 241 2.00 -5.80 9.50
N ALA A 242 2.51 -7.00 9.74
CA ALA A 242 3.56 -7.65 8.96
C ALA A 242 3.37 -7.54 7.44
N HIS A 243 2.18 -7.83 6.91
CA HIS A 243 1.93 -7.75 5.47
C HIS A 243 2.02 -6.31 4.93
N VAL A 244 1.43 -5.34 5.65
CA VAL A 244 1.47 -3.91 5.27
C VAL A 244 2.91 -3.41 5.32
N PHE A 245 3.63 -3.75 6.39
CA PHE A 245 5.05 -3.46 6.57
C PHE A 245 5.91 -4.00 5.42
N ILE A 246 5.80 -5.29 5.09
CA ILE A 246 6.53 -5.94 3.99
C ILE A 246 6.25 -5.23 2.68
N THR A 247 4.98 -4.92 2.40
CA THR A 247 4.57 -4.29 1.15
C THR A 247 5.20 -2.91 0.98
N ILE A 248 5.22 -2.09 2.04
CA ILE A 248 5.85 -0.75 1.99
C ILE A 248 7.37 -0.87 1.87
N CYS A 249 8.02 -1.78 2.61
CA CYS A 249 9.47 -1.96 2.52
C CYS A 249 9.91 -2.41 1.12
N ARG A 250 9.22 -3.40 0.54
CA ARG A 250 9.46 -3.83 -0.84
C ARG A 250 9.19 -2.71 -1.85
N GLY A 251 8.14 -1.94 -1.65
CA GLY A 251 7.84 -0.77 -2.49
C GLY A 251 8.93 0.30 -2.43
N LEU A 252 9.46 0.59 -1.24
CA LEU A 252 10.55 1.54 -1.05
C LEU A 252 11.85 1.02 -1.71
N TRP A 253 12.17 -0.26 -1.52
CA TRP A 253 13.32 -0.91 -2.17
C TRP A 253 13.23 -0.84 -3.70
N GLU A 254 12.06 -1.18 -4.27
CA GLU A 254 11.79 -1.04 -5.70
C GLU A 254 11.96 0.41 -6.17
N ARG A 255 11.47 1.38 -5.40
CA ARG A 255 11.59 2.80 -5.77
C ARG A 255 13.05 3.27 -5.76
N MET A 256 13.87 2.80 -4.81
CA MET A 256 15.32 3.09 -4.79
C MET A 256 16.03 2.45 -6.00
N GLY A 257 15.68 1.21 -6.34
CA GLY A 257 16.19 0.54 -7.54
C GLY A 257 15.86 1.30 -8.82
N GLN A 258 14.62 1.81 -8.95
CA GLN A 258 14.22 2.66 -10.07
C GLN A 258 15.02 3.98 -10.15
N ASP A 259 15.38 4.58 -9.01
CA ASP A 259 16.23 5.78 -9.00
C ASP A 259 17.65 5.49 -9.50
N VAL A 260 18.21 4.32 -9.17
CA VAL A 260 19.51 3.86 -9.72
C VAL A 260 19.38 3.54 -11.21
N LEU A 261 18.32 2.83 -11.62
CA LEU A 261 18.09 2.48 -13.02
C LEU A 261 17.97 3.73 -13.89
N SER A 262 17.14 4.69 -13.48
CA SER A 262 16.98 5.97 -14.16
C SER A 262 18.30 6.73 -14.26
N PHE A 263 19.16 6.66 -13.22
CA PHE A 263 20.49 7.25 -13.30
C PHE A 263 21.37 6.61 -14.38
N LEU A 264 21.39 5.27 -14.46
CA LEU A 264 22.17 4.52 -15.45
C LEU A 264 21.66 4.75 -16.89
N GLU A 265 20.35 4.74 -17.10
CA GLU A 265 19.75 4.95 -18.42
C GLU A 265 20.07 6.34 -19.00
N ASN A 266 20.12 7.36 -18.15
CA ASN A 266 20.47 8.72 -18.55
C ASN A 266 21.96 8.90 -18.86
N ARG A 267 22.81 7.91 -18.56
CA ARG A 267 24.27 8.03 -18.54
C ARG A 267 24.98 6.80 -19.13
N LYS A 268 24.33 6.09 -20.06
CA LYS A 268 24.78 4.80 -20.64
C LYS A 268 26.25 4.75 -21.10
N GLU A 269 26.82 5.89 -21.50
CA GLU A 269 28.21 5.96 -21.98
C GLU A 269 29.27 6.12 -20.87
N ASN A 270 28.87 6.46 -19.64
CA ASN A 270 29.80 6.80 -18.56
C ASN A 270 30.10 5.61 -17.63
N ARG A 271 30.92 4.68 -18.14
CA ARG A 271 31.32 3.44 -17.43
C ARG A 271 31.97 3.66 -16.06
N SER A 272 32.55 4.84 -15.81
CA SER A 272 33.16 5.20 -14.52
C SER A 272 32.21 5.12 -13.31
N TRP A 273 30.89 5.10 -13.52
CA TRP A 273 29.89 5.04 -12.45
C TRP A 273 29.33 3.64 -12.20
N TYR A 274 29.73 2.64 -12.98
CA TYR A 274 29.17 1.29 -12.87
C TYR A 274 29.61 0.61 -11.58
N LYS A 275 30.88 0.78 -11.20
CA LYS A 275 31.40 0.28 -9.92
C LYS A 275 30.61 0.87 -8.75
N GLY A 276 30.42 2.19 -8.72
CA GLY A 276 29.62 2.84 -7.68
C GLY A 276 28.16 2.43 -7.66
N SER A 277 27.56 2.22 -8.84
CA SER A 277 26.18 1.75 -8.97
C SER A 277 26.02 0.31 -8.45
N ARG A 278 26.99 -0.59 -8.74
CA ARG A 278 27.01 -1.97 -8.21
C ARG A 278 27.05 -1.96 -6.68
N VAL A 279 28.02 -1.25 -6.08
CA VAL A 279 28.15 -1.16 -4.62
C VAL A 279 26.90 -0.56 -3.99
N THR A 280 26.32 0.47 -4.61
CA THR A 280 25.07 1.10 -4.15
C THR A 280 23.92 0.11 -4.09
N VAL A 281 23.72 -0.69 -5.14
CA VAL A 281 22.68 -1.72 -5.19
C VAL A 281 22.91 -2.79 -4.13
N THR A 282 24.13 -3.30 -3.98
CA THR A 282 24.45 -4.27 -2.93
C THR A 282 24.12 -3.73 -1.54
N VAL A 283 24.46 -2.48 -1.25
CA VAL A 283 24.14 -1.86 0.05
C VAL A 283 22.63 -1.72 0.26
N LEU A 284 21.86 -1.38 -0.77
CA LEU A 284 20.40 -1.33 -0.68
C LEU A 284 19.81 -2.71 -0.38
N ASP A 285 20.24 -3.72 -1.12
CA ASP A 285 19.77 -5.11 -0.95
C ASP A 285 20.09 -5.62 0.45
N ASP A 286 21.35 -5.47 0.89
CA ASP A 286 21.78 -5.84 2.24
C ASP A 286 20.93 -5.12 3.30
N THR A 287 20.66 -3.82 3.13
CA THR A 287 19.94 -3.01 4.12
C THR A 287 18.49 -3.44 4.26
N PHE A 288 17.76 -3.57 3.15
CA PHE A 288 16.36 -4.00 3.21
C PHE A 288 16.24 -5.45 3.67
N ALA A 289 17.00 -6.36 3.09
CA ALA A 289 16.91 -7.78 3.43
C ALA A 289 17.29 -8.03 4.90
N SER A 290 18.42 -7.49 5.37
CA SER A 290 18.85 -7.71 6.76
C SER A 290 17.92 -7.05 7.76
N GLN A 291 17.44 -5.82 7.52
CA GLN A 291 16.56 -5.13 8.46
C GLN A 291 15.18 -5.78 8.52
N MET A 292 14.61 -6.20 7.38
CA MET A 292 13.36 -6.95 7.36
C MET A 292 13.53 -8.30 8.08
N GLN A 293 14.59 -9.05 7.79
CA GLN A 293 14.89 -10.33 8.44
C GLN A 293 15.08 -10.19 9.94
N GLN A 294 15.75 -9.12 10.40
CA GLN A 294 15.95 -8.85 11.82
C GLN A 294 14.63 -8.62 12.55
N LEU A 295 13.68 -7.89 11.93
CA LEU A 295 12.44 -7.47 12.58
C LEU A 295 11.36 -8.56 12.55
N LEU A 296 11.23 -9.27 11.42
CA LEU A 296 10.16 -10.25 11.23
C LEU A 296 10.61 -11.70 11.41
N GLY A 297 11.91 -11.98 11.38
CA GLY A 297 12.46 -13.32 11.62
C GLY A 297 11.80 -14.39 10.74
N ASN A 298 11.19 -15.38 11.39
CA ASN A 298 10.55 -16.53 10.74
C ASN A 298 9.19 -16.20 10.08
N SER A 299 8.65 -14.99 10.27
CA SER A 299 7.39 -14.58 9.65
C SER A 299 7.56 -14.14 8.18
N LEU A 300 8.79 -13.98 7.70
CA LEU A 300 9.10 -13.67 6.31
C LEU A 300 9.10 -14.92 5.44
N GLN A 301 8.58 -14.79 4.23
CA GLN A 301 8.74 -15.80 3.18
C GLN A 301 9.97 -15.48 2.34
N GLU A 302 10.57 -16.49 1.70
CA GLU A 302 11.74 -16.32 0.83
C GLU A 302 11.49 -15.27 -0.27
N LYS A 303 10.30 -15.30 -0.87
CA LYS A 303 9.84 -14.33 -1.87
C LYS A 303 9.81 -12.88 -1.36
N ASP A 304 9.68 -12.67 -0.06
CA ASP A 304 9.61 -11.32 0.54
C ASP A 304 10.99 -10.66 0.59
N LEU A 305 12.06 -11.47 0.53
CA LEU A 305 13.47 -11.04 0.50
C LEU A 305 14.08 -11.04 -0.89
N GLU A 306 13.38 -11.57 -1.90
CA GLU A 306 13.83 -11.52 -3.29
C GLU A 306 13.97 -10.06 -3.76
N PRO A 307 15.11 -9.70 -4.40
CA PRO A 307 15.33 -8.36 -4.93
C PRO A 307 14.20 -7.92 -5.88
N PRO A 308 13.70 -6.68 -5.76
CA PRO A 308 12.68 -6.15 -6.65
C PRO A 308 13.12 -6.11 -8.12
N ARG A 309 12.13 -6.03 -9.02
CA ARG A 309 12.34 -6.06 -10.47
C ARG A 309 13.34 -4.99 -10.94
N SER A 310 13.22 -3.76 -10.44
CA SER A 310 14.15 -2.68 -10.82
C SER A 310 15.60 -2.99 -10.45
N ILE A 311 15.83 -3.64 -9.31
CA ILE A 311 17.17 -4.07 -8.89
C ILE A 311 17.72 -5.14 -9.82
N MET A 312 16.89 -6.12 -10.19
CA MET A 312 17.28 -7.15 -11.16
C MET A 312 17.62 -6.54 -12.53
N GLU A 313 16.86 -5.55 -12.97
CA GLU A 313 17.13 -4.81 -14.21
C GLU A 313 18.43 -4.01 -14.14
N VAL A 314 18.70 -3.32 -13.02
CA VAL A 314 19.99 -2.64 -12.78
C VAL A 314 21.15 -3.64 -12.86
N ARG A 315 21.04 -4.80 -12.20
CA ARG A 315 22.06 -5.85 -12.27
C ARG A 315 22.29 -6.32 -13.71
N SER A 316 21.22 -6.51 -14.49
CA SER A 316 21.30 -6.88 -15.91
C SER A 316 22.06 -5.84 -16.74
N VAL A 317 21.74 -4.55 -16.59
CA VAL A 317 22.46 -3.44 -17.27
C VAL A 317 23.94 -3.45 -16.89
N LEU A 318 24.24 -3.62 -15.61
CA LEU A 318 25.62 -3.62 -15.11
C LEU A 318 26.40 -4.88 -15.52
N CYS A 319 25.74 -6.02 -15.79
CA CYS A 319 26.36 -7.27 -16.22
C CYS A 319 26.64 -7.34 -17.72
N ARG A 320 25.75 -6.82 -18.57
CA ARG A 320 25.96 -6.80 -20.05
C ARG A 320 27.27 -6.15 -20.48
N ASP A 321 27.77 -5.18 -19.71
CA ASP A 321 29.06 -4.55 -20.00
C ASP A 321 30.28 -5.33 -19.46
N ALA A 322 30.11 -6.24 -18.51
CA ALA A 322 31.20 -7.11 -18.05
C ALA A 322 31.57 -8.19 -19.08
N SER A 323 30.59 -8.68 -19.84
CA SER A 323 30.80 -9.60 -20.97
C SER A 323 31.51 -8.92 -22.14
N ASN A 324 31.16 -7.67 -22.46
CA ASN A 324 31.82 -6.88 -23.51
C ASN A 324 33.31 -6.64 -23.24
N HIS A 325 33.72 -6.61 -21.96
CA HIS A 325 35.13 -6.51 -21.57
C HIS A 325 35.92 -7.81 -21.82
N LYS A 326 35.28 -8.99 -21.71
CA LYS A 326 35.98 -10.27 -21.96
C LYS A 326 36.26 -10.50 -23.45
N GLU A 327 35.41 -9.99 -24.34
CA GLU A 327 35.62 -10.11 -25.79
C GLU A 327 36.63 -9.10 -26.35
N SER A 328 36.86 -7.97 -25.66
CA SER A 328 37.76 -6.91 -26.12
C SER A 328 39.21 -7.04 -25.63
N THR A 329 39.56 -8.11 -24.91
CA THR A 329 40.92 -8.31 -24.35
C THR A 329 41.73 -9.39 -25.06
N PHE A 330 41.30 -9.87 -26.23
CA PHE A 330 42.03 -10.87 -27.04
C PHE A 330 42.41 -10.33 -28.42
N TYR A 331 43.13 -9.22 -28.49
CA TYR A 331 43.95 -8.86 -29.64
C TYR A 331 45.10 -7.97 -29.16
N TYR A 332 46.22 -8.59 -28.77
CA TYR A 332 47.58 -8.09 -28.97
C TYR A 332 48.58 -9.22 -28.84
#